data_AF-Q9K5Q4-F1
#
_entry.id   AF-Q9K5Q4-F1
#
_cell.length_a   1.000
_cell.length_b   1.000
_cell.length_c   1.000
_cell.angle_alpha   90.00
_cell.angle_beta   90.00
_cell.angle_gamma   90.00
#
_symmetry.space_group_name_H-M   'P 1'
#
loop_
_entity.id
_entity.type
_entity.pdbx_description
1 polymer ?
#
loop_
_entity_poly.entity_id
_entity_poly.type
_entity_poly.pdbx_seq_one_letter_code
_entity_poly.pdbx_strand_id
1 'polypeptide(L)'
;MKILTFIDPYLLQLYIVPFVVISVGVLAAIVTKKVRIAPVVTLVLNALYEFTKHQLFYSESPFQFTSWNLIFPTFSLFITSFIFLVKKANGGHHRK
;
A
#
# COMPACT_ATOMS: atom_id res chain seq x y z
N MET A 1 -9.52 10.11 21.63
CA MET A 1 -9.67 8.67 21.33
C MET A 1 -11.13 8.33 20.98
N LYS A 2 -11.73 8.95 19.94
CA LYS A 2 -13.17 8.75 19.59
C LYS A 2 -13.46 8.59 18.08
N ILE A 3 -12.48 8.74 17.21
CA ILE A 3 -12.68 8.64 15.74
C ILE A 3 -12.57 7.19 15.25
N LEU A 4 -11.76 6.35 15.90
CA LEU A 4 -11.60 4.93 15.55
C LEU A 4 -12.80 4.06 15.93
N THR A 5 -13.71 4.54 16.78
CA THR A 5 -14.94 3.83 17.17
C THR A 5 -16.12 4.08 16.22
N PHE A 6 -15.98 5.01 15.26
CA PHE A 6 -17.06 5.35 14.31
C PHE A 6 -16.96 4.63 12.97
N ILE A 7 -15.79 4.08 12.62
CA ILE A 7 -15.57 3.40 11.34
C ILE A 7 -15.41 1.91 11.61
N ASP A 8 -16.24 1.12 10.94
CA ASP A 8 -16.16 -0.34 10.98
C ASP A 8 -14.73 -0.81 10.61
N PRO A 9 -14.08 -1.66 11.43
CA PRO A 9 -12.75 -2.21 11.14
C PRO A 9 -12.64 -2.87 9.77
N TYR A 10 -13.74 -3.45 9.27
CA TYR A 10 -13.82 -4.04 7.93
C TYR A 10 -13.75 -2.97 6.83
N LEU A 11 -14.50 -1.86 6.98
CA LEU A 11 -14.45 -0.74 6.03
C LEU A 11 -13.08 -0.07 6.02
N LEU A 12 -12.47 0.11 7.20
CA LEU A 12 -11.12 0.64 7.34
C LEU A 12 -10.12 -0.23 6.58
N GLN A 13 -10.21 -1.57 6.74
CA GLN A 13 -9.30 -2.52 6.11
C GLN A 13 -9.53 -2.71 4.60
N LEU A 14 -10.76 -2.60 4.10
CA LEU A 14 -11.09 -2.86 2.69
C LEU A 14 -11.02 -1.61 1.80
N TYR A 15 -11.23 -0.42 2.35
CA TYR A 15 -11.27 0.82 1.56
C TYR A 15 -10.18 1.80 1.98
N ILE A 16 -10.10 2.16 3.26
CA ILE A 16 -9.24 3.27 3.66
C ILE A 16 -7.76 2.87 3.63
N VAL A 17 -7.41 1.76 4.27
CA VAL A 17 -6.03 1.26 4.35
C VAL A 17 -5.45 1.00 2.96
N PRO A 18 -6.10 0.23 2.06
CA PRO A 18 -5.54 -0.04 0.74
C PRO A 18 -5.28 1.23 -0.04
N PHE A 19 -6.22 2.17 -0.06
CA PHE A 19 -6.04 3.46 -0.75
C PHE A 19 -4.82 4.20 -0.20
N VAL A 20 -4.71 4.35 1.12
CA VAL A 20 -3.58 5.08 1.73
C VAL A 20 -2.24 4.38 1.46
N VAL A 21 -2.10 3.10 1.80
CA VAL A 21 -0.79 2.41 1.70
C VAL A 21 -0.34 2.16 0.27
N ILE A 22 -1.26 1.94 -0.67
CA ILE A 22 -0.93 1.79 -2.10
C ILE A 22 -0.58 3.15 -2.69
N SER A 23 -1.38 4.20 -2.44
CA SER A 23 -1.08 5.53 -2.98
C SER A 23 0.26 6.05 -2.50
N VAL A 24 0.58 5.91 -1.21
CA VAL A 24 1.89 6.32 -0.69
C VAL A 24 3.03 5.51 -1.32
N GLY A 25 2.86 4.19 -1.49
CA GLY A 25 3.85 3.35 -2.16
C GLY A 25 4.10 3.75 -3.62
N VAL A 26 3.03 3.94 -4.39
CA VAL A 26 3.09 4.39 -5.79
C VAL A 26 3.77 5.76 -5.88
N LEU A 27 3.39 6.72 -5.02
CA LEU A 27 4.01 8.05 -4.98
C LEU A 27 5.50 7.96 -4.68
N ALA A 28 5.91 7.16 -3.70
CA ALA A 28 7.33 6.95 -3.37
C ALA A 28 8.10 6.38 -4.56
N ALA A 29 7.51 5.45 -5.32
CA ALA A 29 8.14 4.90 -6.52
C ALA A 29 8.26 5.93 -7.67
N ILE A 30 7.27 6.81 -7.82
CA ILE A 30 7.32 7.91 -8.80
C ILE A 30 8.47 8.88 -8.46
N VAL A 31 8.56 9.31 -7.20
CA VAL A 31 9.60 10.25 -6.73
C VAL A 31 10.99 9.64 -6.86
N THR A 32 11.16 8.38 -6.44
CA THR A 32 12.45 7.67 -6.51
C THR A 32 12.78 7.15 -7.91
N LYS A 33 11.83 7.21 -8.84
CA LYS A 33 11.91 6.64 -10.20
C LYS A 33 12.22 5.14 -10.22
N LYS A 34 11.84 4.40 -9.16
CA LYS A 34 12.16 2.97 -8.99
C LYS A 34 10.88 2.18 -8.71
N VAL A 35 10.48 1.33 -9.66
CA VAL A 35 9.25 0.50 -9.55
C VAL A 35 9.25 -0.38 -8.30
N ARG A 36 10.42 -0.92 -7.91
CA ARG A 36 10.56 -1.80 -6.73
C ARG A 36 10.27 -1.10 -5.39
N ILE A 37 10.29 0.24 -5.34
CA ILE A 37 10.02 0.97 -4.10
C ILE A 37 8.54 0.91 -3.73
N ALA A 38 7.63 0.81 -4.71
CA ALA A 38 6.19 0.75 -4.46
C ALA A 38 5.78 -0.43 -3.56
N PRO A 39 6.09 -1.70 -3.91
CA PRO A 39 5.74 -2.84 -3.07
C PRO A 39 6.43 -2.78 -1.71
N VAL A 40 7.68 -2.31 -1.61
CA VAL A 40 8.42 -2.24 -0.34
C VAL A 40 7.77 -1.25 0.61
N VAL A 41 7.46 -0.05 0.13
CA VAL A 41 6.81 0.98 0.96
C VAL A 41 5.40 0.55 1.35
N THR A 42 4.63 -0.01 0.42
CA THR A 42 3.29 -0.55 0.73
C THR A 42 3.34 -1.67 1.77
N LEU A 43 4.33 -2.58 1.67
CA LEU A 43 4.52 -3.67 2.63
C LEU A 43 4.83 -3.13 4.03
N VAL A 44 5.80 -2.22 4.14
CA VAL A 44 6.22 -1.63 5.41
C VAL A 44 5.06 -0.89 6.09
N LEU A 45 4.32 -0.08 5.33
CA LEU A 45 3.21 0.68 5.89
C LEU A 45 2.05 -0.22 6.31
N ASN A 46 1.72 -1.26 5.52
CA ASN A 46 0.67 -2.19 5.91
C ASN A 46 1.06 -3.06 7.12
N ALA A 47 2.31 -3.52 7.18
CA ALA A 47 2.83 -4.25 8.32
C ALA A 47 2.80 -3.40 9.60
N LEU A 48 3.19 -2.13 9.51
CA LEU A 48 3.12 -1.19 10.62
C LEU A 48 1.67 -0.96 11.08
N TYR A 49 0.75 -0.77 10.12
CA TYR A 49 -0.67 -0.64 10.42
C TYR A 49 -1.23 -1.87 11.15
N GLU A 50 -0.95 -3.08 10.66
CA GLU A 50 -1.41 -4.32 11.28
C GLU A 50 -0.81 -4.51 12.68
N PHE A 51 0.46 -4.18 12.87
CA PHE A 51 1.11 -4.21 14.17
C PHE A 51 0.47 -3.22 15.15
N THR A 52 0.25 -1.96 14.75
CA THR A 52 -0.40 -0.96 15.59
C THR A 52 -1.85 -1.34 15.90
N LYS A 53 -2.61 -1.85 14.91
CA LYS A 53 -3.97 -2.35 15.11
C LYS A 53 -4.00 -3.48 16.14
N HIS A 54 -3.08 -4.42 16.04
CA HIS A 54 -2.98 -5.54 16.97
C HIS A 54 -2.71 -5.06 18.40
N GLN A 55 -1.72 -4.17 18.57
CA GLN A 55 -1.37 -3.62 19.89
C GLN A 55 -2.53 -2.86 20.55
N LEU A 56 -3.37 -2.18 19.76
CA LEU A 56 -4.48 -1.37 20.27
C LEU A 56 -5.78 -2.16 20.54
N PHE A 57 -6.08 -3.19 19.76
CA PHE A 57 -7.40 -3.85 19.77
C PHE A 57 -7.35 -5.34 20.11
N TYR A 58 -6.20 -6.00 19.97
CA TYR A 58 -6.06 -7.45 20.04
C TYR A 58 -4.83 -7.90 20.84
N SER A 59 -4.44 -7.11 21.84
CA SER A 59 -3.20 -7.28 22.63
C SER A 59 -3.12 -8.64 23.34
N GLU A 60 -4.26 -9.26 23.63
CA GLU A 60 -4.42 -10.56 24.29
C GLU A 60 -4.20 -11.76 23.34
N SER A 61 -4.14 -11.53 22.03
CA SER A 61 -4.03 -12.59 21.00
C SER A 61 -2.62 -12.66 20.39
N PRO A 62 -2.20 -13.80 19.81
CA PRO A 62 -0.91 -13.88 19.13
C PRO A 62 -0.92 -13.06 17.83
N PHE A 63 0.09 -12.22 17.65
CA PHE A 63 0.25 -11.40 16.44
C PHE A 63 0.54 -12.27 15.21
N GLN A 64 -0.25 -12.07 14.16
CA GLN A 64 -0.07 -12.70 12.86
C GLN A 64 -0.29 -11.69 11.74
N PHE A 65 0.59 -11.71 10.75
CA PHE A 65 0.40 -10.93 9.53
C PHE A 65 -0.70 -11.54 8.67
N THR A 66 -1.63 -10.71 8.23
CA THR A 66 -2.69 -11.14 7.32
C THR A 66 -2.18 -11.20 5.87
N SER A 67 -2.92 -11.91 5.01
CA SER A 67 -2.64 -12.01 3.57
C SER A 67 -2.62 -10.66 2.84
N TRP A 68 -3.13 -9.59 3.46
CA TRP A 68 -3.06 -8.23 2.92
C TRP A 68 -1.63 -7.70 2.78
N ASN A 69 -0.68 -8.20 3.59
CA ASN A 69 0.75 -7.92 3.41
C ASN A 69 1.33 -8.52 2.13
N LEU A 70 0.65 -9.47 1.50
CA LEU A 70 1.04 -9.98 0.17
C LEU A 70 0.26 -9.26 -0.92
N ILE A 71 -1.07 -9.14 -0.74
CA ILE A 71 -1.98 -8.60 -1.74
C ILE A 71 -1.66 -7.13 -2.06
N PHE A 72 -1.54 -6.25 -1.07
CA PHE A 72 -1.33 -4.82 -1.34
C PHE A 72 0.00 -4.51 -2.04
N PRO A 73 1.15 -5.08 -1.61
CA PRO A 73 2.40 -4.87 -2.34
C PRO A 73 2.35 -5.37 -3.78
N THR A 74 1.69 -6.50 -4.03
CA THR A 74 1.51 -7.02 -5.40
C THR A 74 0.70 -6.05 -6.26
N PHE A 75 -0.42 -5.54 -5.76
CA PHE A 75 -1.20 -4.51 -6.47
C PHE A 75 -0.40 -3.22 -6.71
N SER A 76 0.34 -2.76 -5.70
CA SER A 76 1.22 -1.59 -5.79
C SER A 76 2.28 -1.74 -6.89
N LEU A 77 2.85 -2.95 -7.01
CA LEU A 77 3.78 -3.30 -8.09
C LEU A 77 3.09 -3.25 -9.47
N PHE A 78 1.90 -3.84 -9.61
CA PHE A 78 1.14 -3.82 -10.87
C PHE A 78 0.83 -2.39 -11.33
N ILE A 79 0.28 -1.56 -10.44
CA ILE A 79 -0.08 -0.17 -10.73
C ILE A 79 1.16 0.63 -11.15
N THR A 80 2.23 0.54 -10.37
CA THR A 80 3.48 1.28 -10.66
C THR A 80 4.12 0.81 -11.96
N SER A 81 4.12 -0.49 -12.23
CA SER A 81 4.64 -1.04 -13.48
C SER A 81 3.85 -0.53 -14.68
N PHE A 82 2.52 -0.52 -14.59
CA PHE A 82 1.64 0.02 -15.63
C PHE A 82 1.95 1.51 -15.91
N ILE A 83 2.07 2.34 -14.86
CA ILE A 83 2.41 3.77 -15.00
C ILE A 83 3.75 3.96 -15.73
N PHE A 84 4.79 3.20 -15.35
CA PHE A 84 6.11 3.32 -15.96
C PHE A 84 6.13 2.82 -17.41
N LEU A 85 5.37 1.77 -17.72
CA LEU A 85 5.21 1.27 -19.09
C LEU A 85 4.53 2.29 -20.00
N VAL A 86 3.43 2.89 -19.56
CA VAL A 86 2.72 3.95 -20.31
C VAL A 86 3.63 5.17 -20.52
N LYS A 87 4.35 5.59 -19.48
CA LYS A 87 5.31 6.70 -19.58
C LYS A 87 6.43 6.41 -20.59
N LYS A 88 6.93 5.18 -20.62
CA LYS A 88 7.95 4.74 -21.59
C LYS A 88 7.41 4.74 -23.02
N ALA A 89 6.18 4.26 -23.23
CA ALA A 89 5.54 4.24 -24.55
C ALA A 89 5.34 5.66 -25.11
N ASN A 90 4.83 6.59 -24.29
CA ASN A 90 4.59 7.97 -24.71
C ASN A 90 5.89 8.76 -24.92
N GLY A 91 6.93 8.51 -24.13
CA GLY A 91 8.24 9.14 -24.29
C GLY A 91 9.02 8.65 -25.53
N GLY A 92 8.70 7.48 -26.07
CA GLY A 92 9.31 6.94 -27.29
C GLY A 92 8.77 7.54 -28.59
N HIS A 93 7.58 8.15 -28.57
CA HIS A 93 6.93 8.69 -29.77
C HIS A 93 7.49 10.06 -30.19
N HIS A 94 8.12 10.81 -29.28
CA HIS A 94 8.70 12.14 -29.55
C HIS A 94 10.14 12.12 -30.11
N ARG A 95 10.73 10.94 -30.32
CA ARG A 95 12.11 10.77 -30.82
C ARG A 95 12.21 10.18 -32.22
N LYS A 96 11.12 10.12 -32.97
CA LYS A 96 11.12 9.70 -34.37
C LYS A 96 10.90 10.87 -35.30
#